data_AF-A0A1B3SKI5-F1
#
_entry.id   AF-A0A1B3SKI5-F1
#
_cell.length_a   1.000
_cell.length_b   1.000
_cell.length_c   1.000
_cell.angle_alpha   90.00
_cell.angle_beta   90.00
_cell.angle_gamma   90.00
#
_symmetry.space_group_name_H-M   'P 1'
#
loop_
_entity.id
_entity.type
_entity.pdbx_description
1 polymer ?
#
loop_
_entity_poly.entity_id
_entity_poly.type
_entity_poly.pdbx_seq_one_letter_code
_entity_poly.pdbx_strand_id
1 'polypeptide(L)'
;MNILKNIKNEFEELSGGLSGKKVYKKGNKIYKQVVKEQISFDIIRKIQPKYCPVFYGKQGDFNVLQYIRGSVDTNYDFFGYKTRKKMLNILFKMYQKAKIIYGKTIIHGDISPFNVVFSYKFKQIKGFIDWDHCRFDEIYYDIMYIFIMWGNILSNKKPESYKIKVLNKVYKYVLKKEPQFNPSKLNEYVLDFLDYSKKNLKTNIYKSSTEIKKWHEDCTKWWIKNFKKITT
;
A
#
# COMPACT_ATOMS: atom_id res chain seq x y z
N MET A 1 11.22 -19.35 28.45
CA MET A 1 10.73 -20.49 27.64
C MET A 1 10.59 -20.04 26.19
N ASN A 2 11.22 -20.78 25.28
CA ASN A 2 11.39 -20.37 23.88
C ASN A 2 10.12 -20.72 23.08
N ILE A 3 9.16 -19.79 23.04
CA ILE A 3 7.85 -19.93 22.37
C ILE A 3 8.01 -20.48 20.94
N LEU A 4 9.14 -20.21 20.27
CA LEU A 4 9.40 -20.62 18.88
C LEU A 4 9.78 -22.11 18.67
N LYS A 5 10.23 -22.85 19.69
CA LYS A 5 10.65 -24.26 19.48
C LYS A 5 9.47 -25.24 19.31
N ASN A 6 8.25 -24.87 19.72
CA ASN A 6 7.04 -25.68 19.56
C ASN A 6 6.05 -25.18 18.49
N ILE A 7 6.43 -24.19 17.66
CA ILE A 7 5.49 -23.46 16.78
C ILE A 7 5.36 -24.02 15.35
N LYS A 8 6.16 -24.99 14.92
CA LYS A 8 6.13 -25.44 13.52
C LYS A 8 4.91 -26.28 13.10
N ASN A 9 4.15 -26.85 14.02
CA ASN A 9 3.04 -27.75 13.68
C ASN A 9 1.64 -27.11 13.72
N GLU A 10 1.50 -25.85 14.16
CA GLU A 10 0.18 -25.18 14.32
C GLU A 10 0.05 -23.86 13.53
N PHE A 11 1.09 -23.45 12.81
CA PHE A 11 1.15 -22.11 12.20
C PHE A 11 1.39 -22.19 10.70
N GLU A 12 0.54 -21.51 9.94
CA GLU A 12 0.72 -21.31 8.51
C GLU A 12 1.55 -20.03 8.29
N GLU A 13 2.63 -20.13 7.52
CA GLU A 13 3.38 -18.97 7.03
C GLU A 13 2.62 -18.33 5.85
N LEU A 14 2.46 -17.01 5.87
CA LEU A 14 1.70 -16.28 4.86
C LEU A 14 2.62 -15.60 3.85
N SER A 15 2.22 -15.62 2.57
CA SER A 15 2.97 -15.04 1.46
C SER A 15 2.71 -13.53 1.21
N GLY A 16 1.91 -12.87 2.04
CA GLY A 16 1.55 -11.44 1.92
C GLY A 16 1.91 -10.65 3.19
N GLY A 17 2.16 -9.34 3.08
CA GLY A 17 2.68 -8.51 4.19
C GLY A 17 4.11 -8.86 4.60
N LEU A 18 4.89 -9.39 3.64
CA LEU A 18 6.25 -9.89 3.84
C LEU A 18 7.28 -8.77 3.74
N SER A 19 7.34 -7.91 4.76
CA SER A 19 8.50 -7.03 4.96
C SER A 19 9.70 -7.76 5.58
N GLY A 20 10.04 -8.96 5.06
CA GLY A 20 11.18 -9.76 5.53
C GLY A 20 11.07 -10.27 6.98
N LYS A 21 9.84 -10.35 7.52
CA LYS A 21 9.56 -10.65 8.93
C LYS A 21 8.83 -11.97 9.10
N LYS A 22 9.01 -12.59 10.28
CA LYS A 22 8.25 -13.74 10.72
C LYS A 22 6.78 -13.35 10.92
N VAL A 23 5.91 -13.80 10.01
CA VAL A 23 4.46 -13.62 10.08
C VAL A 23 3.83 -15.00 10.16
N TYR A 24 3.15 -15.27 11.26
CA TYR A 24 2.51 -16.56 11.49
C TYR A 24 1.00 -16.41 11.63
N LYS A 25 0.24 -17.34 11.06
CA LYS A 25 -1.21 -17.43 11.27
C LYS A 25 -1.53 -18.58 12.23
N LYS A 26 -2.36 -18.30 13.25
CA LYS A 26 -2.99 -19.31 14.11
C LYS A 26 -4.46 -18.97 14.32
N GLY A 27 -5.35 -19.82 13.81
CA GLY A 27 -6.78 -19.57 13.78
C GLY A 27 -7.14 -18.30 12.98
N ASN A 28 -7.85 -17.37 13.62
CA ASN A 28 -8.22 -16.06 13.06
C ASN A 28 -7.25 -14.92 13.44
N LYS A 29 -6.04 -15.27 13.92
CA LYS A 29 -5.03 -14.30 14.36
C LYS A 29 -3.74 -14.40 13.55
N ILE A 30 -3.10 -13.25 13.40
CA ILE A 30 -1.77 -13.06 12.84
C ILE A 30 -0.81 -12.62 13.93
N TYR A 31 0.34 -13.27 14.00
CA TYR A 31 1.43 -12.95 14.91
C TYR A 31 2.53 -12.35 14.05
N LYS A 32 2.72 -11.04 14.17
CA LYS A 32 3.73 -10.29 13.40
C LYS A 32 4.79 -9.75 14.34
N GLN A 33 6.04 -10.09 14.09
CA GLN A 33 7.16 -9.62 14.90
C GLN A 33 7.31 -8.09 14.83
N VAL A 34 7.45 -7.44 15.99
CA VAL A 34 7.66 -5.99 16.11
C VAL A 34 9.14 -5.68 15.86
N VAL A 35 9.44 -4.68 15.04
CA VAL A 35 10.84 -4.36 14.67
C VAL A 35 11.19 -2.90 14.96
N LYS A 36 10.21 -1.99 15.04
CA LYS A 36 10.38 -0.57 15.41
C LYS A 36 9.12 -0.01 16.06
N GLU A 37 9.24 1.16 16.69
CA GLU A 37 8.09 1.98 17.06
C GLU A 37 7.29 2.35 15.81
N GLN A 38 6.01 2.04 15.83
CA GLN A 38 5.04 2.34 14.77
C GLN A 38 3.95 3.21 15.36
N ILE A 39 3.20 3.95 14.53
CA ILE A 39 1.92 4.50 14.97
C ILE A 39 1.12 3.36 15.60
N SER A 40 0.69 3.56 16.85
CA SER A 40 -0.07 2.54 17.57
C SER A 40 -1.27 2.08 16.75
N PHE A 41 -1.50 0.78 16.67
CA PHE A 41 -2.69 0.23 16.04
C PHE A 41 -3.99 0.80 16.65
N ASP A 42 -3.95 1.28 17.90
CA ASP A 42 -5.10 1.95 18.52
C ASP A 42 -5.45 3.27 17.82
N ILE A 43 -4.43 4.03 17.39
CA ILE A 43 -4.61 5.27 16.61
C ILE A 43 -5.24 4.91 15.25
N ILE A 44 -4.69 3.90 14.57
CA ILE A 44 -5.17 3.46 13.26
C ILE A 44 -6.63 2.96 13.36
N ARG A 45 -6.94 2.18 14.39
CA ARG A 45 -8.28 1.63 14.61
C ARG A 45 -9.31 2.70 14.96
N LYS A 46 -8.94 3.71 15.75
CA LYS A 46 -9.82 4.88 16.00
C LYS A 46 -10.24 5.54 14.70
N ILE A 47 -9.36 5.58 13.70
CA ILE A 47 -9.63 6.22 12.41
C ILE A 47 -10.38 5.25 11.47
N GLN A 48 -9.86 4.05 11.21
CA GLN A 48 -10.37 3.16 10.17
C GLN A 48 -10.67 1.73 10.67
N PRO A 49 -11.71 1.55 11.50
CA PRO A 49 -11.97 0.27 12.16
C PRO A 49 -12.42 -0.85 11.21
N LYS A 50 -13.00 -0.51 10.04
CA LYS A 50 -13.56 -1.50 9.11
C LYS A 50 -12.50 -2.16 8.21
N TYR A 51 -11.47 -1.41 7.84
CA TYR A 51 -10.47 -1.84 6.86
C TYR A 51 -9.07 -2.01 7.47
N CYS A 52 -8.93 -1.87 8.78
CA CYS A 52 -7.72 -2.17 9.52
C CYS A 52 -7.94 -3.46 10.33
N PRO A 53 -6.93 -4.36 10.43
CA PRO A 53 -7.04 -5.50 11.33
C PRO A 53 -7.22 -5.04 12.78
N VAL A 54 -8.03 -5.78 13.53
CA VAL A 54 -8.12 -5.63 14.98
C VAL A 54 -6.77 -5.98 15.62
N PHE A 55 -6.24 -5.08 16.43
CA PHE A 55 -5.12 -5.37 17.33
C PHE A 55 -5.64 -5.97 18.63
N TYR A 56 -5.10 -7.13 18.99
CA TYR A 56 -5.45 -7.88 20.21
C TYR A 56 -4.41 -7.70 21.33
N GLY A 57 -3.36 -6.91 21.11
CA GLY A 57 -2.26 -6.72 22.05
C GLY A 57 -0.97 -7.40 21.59
N LYS A 58 -0.02 -7.51 22.53
CA LYS A 58 1.29 -8.13 22.30
C LYS A 58 1.38 -9.49 22.99
N GLN A 59 2.11 -10.43 22.37
CA GLN A 59 2.50 -11.70 22.98
C GLN A 59 3.99 -11.94 22.72
N GLY A 60 4.83 -11.67 23.73
CA GLY A 60 6.28 -11.57 23.54
C GLY A 60 6.63 -10.48 22.53
N ASP A 61 7.47 -10.82 21.55
CA ASP A 61 7.91 -9.88 20.49
C ASP A 61 6.92 -9.74 19.33
N PHE A 62 5.70 -10.28 19.46
CA PHE A 62 4.70 -10.29 18.39
C PHE A 62 3.53 -9.36 18.70
N ASN A 63 3.17 -8.54 17.71
CA ASN A 63 1.85 -7.93 17.64
C ASN A 63 0.84 -9.00 17.20
N VAL A 64 -0.25 -9.13 17.95
CA VAL A 64 -1.35 -10.05 17.64
C VAL A 64 -2.45 -9.27 16.93
N LEU A 65 -2.68 -9.59 15.66
CA LEU A 65 -3.60 -8.90 14.77
C LEU A 65 -4.69 -9.85 14.28
N GLN A 66 -5.82 -9.31 13.83
CA GLN A 66 -6.85 -10.09 13.15
C GLN A 66 -6.37 -10.55 11.78
N TYR A 67 -6.57 -11.82 11.49
CA TYR A 67 -6.48 -12.35 10.14
C TYR A 67 -7.70 -11.90 9.32
N ILE A 68 -7.44 -11.12 8.27
CA ILE A 68 -8.46 -10.73 7.31
C ILE A 68 -8.54 -11.81 6.24
N ARG A 69 -9.59 -12.63 6.27
CA ARG A 69 -9.77 -13.72 5.30
C ARG A 69 -9.94 -13.17 3.88
N GLY A 70 -9.00 -13.53 2.99
CA GLY A 70 -8.98 -13.08 1.61
C GLY A 70 -7.64 -13.38 0.94
N SER A 71 -7.45 -12.86 -0.27
CA SER A 71 -6.20 -12.97 -1.02
C SER A 71 -5.61 -11.59 -1.25
N VAL A 72 -4.29 -11.49 -1.17
CA VAL A 72 -3.56 -10.33 -1.72
C VAL A 72 -3.26 -10.64 -3.18
N ASP A 73 -3.15 -9.61 -4.01
CA ASP A 73 -2.78 -9.83 -5.42
C ASP A 73 -1.26 -9.83 -5.52
N THR A 74 -0.70 -10.98 -5.91
CA THR A 74 0.73 -11.13 -6.19
C THR A 74 1.07 -10.89 -7.66
N ASN A 75 0.05 -10.85 -8.52
CA ASN A 75 0.21 -10.51 -9.92
C ASN A 75 -0.03 -9.01 -10.05
N TYR A 76 0.99 -8.25 -10.45
CA TYR A 76 0.92 -6.80 -10.66
C TYR A 76 -0.01 -6.41 -11.83
N ASP A 77 -1.17 -7.00 -12.01
CA ASP A 77 -2.03 -6.71 -13.16
C ASP A 77 -2.61 -5.30 -13.10
N PHE A 78 -2.91 -4.74 -14.28
CA PHE A 78 -3.51 -3.41 -14.37
C PHE A 78 -4.88 -3.41 -13.66
N PHE A 79 -4.99 -2.69 -12.55
CA PHE A 79 -6.27 -2.51 -11.86
C PHE A 79 -7.11 -1.42 -12.51
N GLY A 80 -8.35 -1.74 -12.90
CA GLY A 80 -9.25 -0.75 -13.50
C GLY A 80 -9.64 0.39 -12.55
N TYR A 81 -10.18 1.47 -13.12
CA TYR A 81 -10.65 2.66 -12.40
C TYR A 81 -11.54 2.34 -11.18
N LYS A 82 -12.44 1.35 -11.30
CA LYS A 82 -13.40 1.01 -10.23
C LYS A 82 -12.69 0.58 -8.94
N THR A 83 -11.62 -0.21 -9.03
CA THR A 83 -10.86 -0.68 -7.86
C THR A 83 -10.11 0.48 -7.21
N ARG A 84 -9.39 1.27 -8.02
CA ARG A 84 -8.65 2.45 -7.54
C ARG A 84 -9.57 3.47 -6.88
N LYS A 85 -10.74 3.74 -7.46
CA LYS A 85 -11.77 4.61 -6.86
C LYS A 85 -12.25 4.09 -5.49
N LYS A 86 -12.44 2.77 -5.34
CA LYS A 86 -12.82 2.17 -4.05
C LYS A 86 -11.72 2.34 -3.01
N MET A 87 -10.46 2.13 -3.38
CA MET A 87 -9.32 2.37 -2.48
C MET A 87 -9.26 3.84 -2.03
N LEU A 88 -9.35 4.76 -2.99
CA LEU A 88 -9.35 6.21 -2.71
C LEU A 88 -10.49 6.60 -1.77
N ASN A 89 -11.68 6.01 -1.91
CA ASN A 89 -12.76 6.24 -0.96
C ASN A 89 -12.46 5.80 0.46
N ILE A 90 -11.75 4.69 0.63
CA ILE A 90 -11.34 4.20 1.96
C ILE A 90 -10.28 5.15 2.54
N LEU A 91 -9.30 5.52 1.73
CA LEU A 91 -8.22 6.43 2.10
C LEU A 91 -8.73 7.83 2.47
N PHE A 92 -9.57 8.46 1.64
CA PHE A 92 -10.12 9.78 1.95
C PHE A 92 -10.96 9.78 3.23
N LYS A 93 -11.74 8.72 3.49
CA LYS A 93 -12.46 8.58 4.76
C LYS A 93 -11.50 8.49 5.96
N MET A 94 -10.39 7.77 5.79
CA MET A 94 -9.33 7.67 6.79
C MET A 94 -8.70 9.06 7.03
N TYR A 95 -8.32 9.78 5.98
CA TYR A 95 -7.70 11.11 6.10
C TYR A 95 -8.62 12.12 6.76
N GLN A 96 -9.89 12.18 6.35
CA GLN A 96 -10.87 13.08 6.95
C GLN A 96 -11.01 12.82 8.45
N LYS A 97 -11.13 11.55 8.85
CA LYS A 97 -11.27 11.20 10.24
C LYS A 97 -10.00 11.42 11.06
N ALA A 98 -8.82 11.20 10.46
CA ALA A 98 -7.55 11.54 11.07
C ALA A 98 -7.42 13.06 11.32
N LYS A 99 -7.78 13.88 10.32
CA LYS A 99 -7.79 15.34 10.43
C LYS A 99 -8.72 15.83 11.55
N ILE A 100 -9.91 15.22 11.68
CA ILE A 100 -10.86 15.55 12.76
C ILE A 100 -10.29 15.23 14.14
N ILE A 101 -9.66 14.06 14.31
CA ILE A 101 -9.22 13.59 15.63
C ILE A 101 -7.87 14.20 16.04
N TYR A 102 -6.96 14.40 15.09
CA TYR A 102 -5.55 14.72 15.37
C TYR A 102 -5.06 16.01 14.69
N GLY A 103 -5.91 16.71 13.93
CA GLY A 103 -5.51 17.89 13.15
C GLY A 103 -4.52 17.59 12.00
N LYS A 104 -4.21 16.31 11.75
CA LYS A 104 -3.21 15.85 10.78
C LYS A 104 -3.75 14.70 9.95
N THR A 105 -3.17 14.50 8.77
CA THR A 105 -3.44 13.33 7.92
C THR A 105 -2.58 12.16 8.38
N ILE A 106 -3.17 10.97 8.52
CA ILE A 106 -2.42 9.72 8.65
C ILE A 106 -2.49 8.99 7.31
N ILE A 107 -1.33 8.54 6.82
CA ILE A 107 -1.21 7.73 5.61
C ILE A 107 -0.91 6.27 5.96
N HIS A 108 -1.22 5.35 5.05
CA HIS A 108 -0.79 3.96 5.18
C HIS A 108 0.72 3.84 4.97
N GLY A 109 1.26 4.57 3.99
CA GLY A 109 2.69 4.65 3.71
C GLY A 109 3.27 3.48 2.90
N ASP A 110 2.47 2.46 2.60
CA ASP A 110 2.80 1.37 1.67
C ASP A 110 1.52 0.66 1.21
N ILE A 111 0.69 1.37 0.43
CA ILE A 111 -0.56 0.80 -0.08
C ILE A 111 -0.32 -0.02 -1.36
N SER A 112 0.74 -0.83 -1.41
CA SER A 112 1.02 -1.70 -2.57
C SER A 112 -0.02 -2.84 -2.73
N PRO A 113 -0.09 -3.51 -3.89
CA PRO A 113 -1.00 -4.65 -4.11
C PRO A 113 -0.87 -5.78 -3.08
N PHE A 114 0.32 -5.95 -2.48
CA PHE A 114 0.56 -6.96 -1.44
C PHE A 114 -0.05 -6.62 -0.09
N ASN A 115 -0.42 -5.36 0.13
CA ASN A 115 -0.93 -4.86 1.40
C ASN A 115 -2.44 -4.62 1.37
N VAL A 116 -3.12 -5.09 0.32
CA VAL A 116 -4.57 -4.96 0.17
C VAL A 116 -5.21 -6.34 -0.01
N VAL A 117 -6.07 -6.69 0.94
CA VAL A 117 -6.75 -7.98 0.97
C VAL A 117 -8.07 -7.89 0.21
N PHE A 118 -8.27 -8.78 -0.75
CA PHE A 118 -9.49 -8.92 -1.54
C PHE A 118 -10.30 -10.14 -1.14
N SER A 119 -11.62 -10.07 -1.32
CA SER A 119 -12.50 -11.23 -1.22
C SER A 119 -12.32 -12.18 -2.41
N TYR A 120 -12.28 -13.49 -2.15
CA TYR A 120 -12.14 -14.52 -3.18
C TYR A 120 -13.25 -14.47 -4.25
N LYS A 121 -14.51 -14.25 -3.84
CA LYS A 121 -15.67 -14.34 -4.75
C LYS A 121 -15.93 -13.09 -5.60
N PHE A 122 -15.54 -11.90 -5.12
CA PHE A 122 -15.99 -10.63 -5.74
C PHE A 122 -14.89 -9.58 -5.92
N LYS A 123 -13.63 -9.93 -5.62
CA LYS A 123 -12.49 -8.99 -5.60
C LYS A 123 -12.84 -7.68 -4.88
N GLN A 124 -13.60 -7.78 -3.79
CA GLN A 124 -13.94 -6.63 -2.96
C GLN A 124 -12.84 -6.42 -1.93
N ILE A 125 -12.44 -5.18 -1.72
CA ILE A 125 -11.45 -4.83 -0.68
C ILE A 125 -12.04 -5.19 0.69
N LYS A 126 -11.36 -6.08 1.40
CA LYS A 126 -11.68 -6.52 2.77
C LYS A 126 -10.90 -5.74 3.82
N GLY A 127 -9.68 -5.32 3.51
CA GLY A 127 -8.88 -4.47 4.39
C GLY A 127 -7.49 -4.21 3.85
N PHE A 128 -6.77 -3.36 4.55
CA PHE A 128 -5.37 -3.08 4.35
C PHE A 128 -4.57 -3.69 5.49
N ILE A 129 -3.42 -4.25 5.17
CA ILE A 129 -2.51 -4.94 6.09
C ILE A 129 -1.12 -4.29 5.99
N ASP A 130 -0.20 -4.68 6.87
CA ASP A 130 1.16 -4.16 6.90
C ASP A 130 1.22 -2.63 7.08
N TRP A 131 0.68 -2.17 8.22
CA TRP A 131 0.68 -0.77 8.62
C TRP A 131 2.03 -0.30 9.19
N ASP A 132 3.13 -0.99 8.87
CA ASP A 132 4.44 -0.72 9.46
C ASP A 132 5.02 0.65 9.06
N HIS A 133 4.60 1.16 7.90
CA HIS A 133 5.00 2.45 7.35
C HIS A 133 4.00 3.58 7.63
N CYS A 134 2.96 3.28 8.44
CA CYS A 134 1.93 4.23 8.82
C CYS A 134 2.52 5.39 9.62
N ARG A 135 2.23 6.62 9.20
CA ARG A 135 2.75 7.85 9.79
C ARG A 135 1.84 9.04 9.51
N PHE A 136 2.04 10.14 10.24
CA PHE A 136 1.43 11.42 9.89
C PHE A 136 2.20 12.05 8.72
N ASP A 137 1.53 12.33 7.61
CA ASP A 137 2.17 12.81 6.39
C ASP A 137 1.14 13.36 5.38
N GLU A 138 1.62 13.88 4.25
CA GLU A 138 0.76 14.32 3.15
C GLU A 138 0.16 13.13 2.37
N ILE A 139 -1.07 13.33 1.88
CA ILE A 139 -1.82 12.30 1.12
C ILE A 139 -1.08 11.83 -0.14
N TYR A 140 -0.16 12.63 -0.70
CA TYR A 140 0.54 12.33 -1.95
C TYR A 140 1.29 11.00 -1.91
N TYR A 141 1.81 10.57 -0.75
CA TYR A 141 2.47 9.27 -0.60
C TYR A 141 1.55 8.11 -1.01
N ASP A 142 0.39 7.97 -0.37
CA ASP A 142 -0.54 6.89 -0.70
C ASP A 142 -1.12 7.05 -2.12
N ILE A 143 -1.40 8.28 -2.55
CA ILE A 143 -1.97 8.55 -3.87
C ILE A 143 -0.99 8.15 -4.98
N MET A 144 0.29 8.45 -4.84
CA MET A 144 1.33 8.03 -5.79
C MET A 144 1.34 6.51 -6.00
N TYR A 145 1.22 5.69 -4.95
CA TYR A 145 1.10 4.23 -5.10
C TYR A 145 -0.08 3.85 -5.99
N ILE A 146 -1.23 4.53 -5.87
CA ILE A 146 -2.40 4.31 -6.74
C ILE A 146 -2.09 4.63 -8.21
N PHE A 147 -1.26 5.63 -8.49
CA PHE A 147 -0.89 6.00 -9.85
C PHE A 147 0.16 5.07 -10.46
N ILE A 148 1.15 4.64 -9.68
CA ILE A 148 2.29 3.88 -10.19
C ILE A 148 2.08 2.37 -10.05
N MET A 149 1.93 1.89 -8.81
CA MET A 149 1.87 0.46 -8.50
C MET A 149 0.54 -0.14 -8.96
N TRP A 150 -0.58 0.47 -8.57
CA TRP A 150 -1.90 0.02 -9.04
C TRP A 150 -2.15 0.37 -10.49
N GLY A 151 -1.46 1.41 -10.97
CA GLY A 151 -1.30 1.82 -12.35
C GLY A 151 -0.84 0.71 -13.27
N ASN A 152 0.09 -0.13 -12.77
CA ASN A 152 1.03 -0.92 -13.56
C ASN A 152 1.33 -0.25 -14.92
N ILE A 153 1.93 0.94 -14.86
CA ILE A 153 2.13 1.81 -16.03
C ILE A 153 3.01 1.18 -17.12
N LEU A 154 3.85 0.22 -16.75
CA LEU A 154 4.70 -0.53 -17.69
C LEU A 154 4.07 -1.85 -18.19
N SER A 155 2.85 -2.19 -17.77
CA SER A 155 2.18 -3.41 -18.23
C SER A 155 1.96 -3.44 -19.74
N ASN A 156 2.44 -4.45 -20.45
CA ASN A 156 2.12 -4.59 -21.89
C ASN A 156 0.69 -5.10 -22.14
N LYS A 157 -0.07 -5.45 -21.09
CA LYS A 157 -1.44 -5.98 -21.20
C LYS A 157 -2.47 -4.94 -21.66
N LYS A 158 -2.16 -3.65 -21.57
CA LYS A 158 -3.05 -2.55 -21.98
C LYS A 158 -2.28 -1.47 -22.74
N PRO A 159 -2.88 -0.88 -23.79
CA PRO A 159 -2.23 0.18 -24.56
C PRO A 159 -2.02 1.45 -23.70
N GLU A 160 -1.01 2.24 -24.03
CA GLU A 160 -0.64 3.48 -23.33
C GLU A 160 -1.83 4.44 -23.20
N SER A 161 -2.58 4.64 -24.29
CA SER A 161 -3.77 5.52 -24.31
C SER A 161 -4.83 5.10 -23.29
N TYR A 162 -5.04 3.79 -23.09
CA TYR A 162 -5.97 3.27 -22.09
C TYR A 162 -5.46 3.57 -20.67
N LYS A 163 -4.17 3.36 -20.40
CA LYS A 163 -3.57 3.65 -19.08
C LYS A 163 -3.72 5.13 -18.73
N ILE A 164 -3.39 6.03 -19.66
CA ILE A 164 -3.55 7.48 -19.50
C ILE A 164 -5.01 7.83 -19.21
N LYS A 165 -5.95 7.31 -20.00
CA LYS A 165 -7.39 7.57 -19.82
C LYS A 165 -7.88 7.15 -18.43
N VAL A 166 -7.41 6.01 -17.92
CA VAL A 166 -7.79 5.54 -16.58
C VAL A 166 -7.13 6.39 -15.49
N LEU A 167 -5.84 6.70 -15.59
CA LEU A 167 -5.14 7.54 -14.61
C LEU A 167 -5.68 8.96 -14.58
N ASN A 168 -6.10 9.51 -15.73
CA ASN A 168 -6.78 10.79 -15.80
C ASN A 168 -8.13 10.77 -15.06
N LYS A 169 -8.92 9.70 -15.22
CA LYS A 169 -10.15 9.52 -14.42
C LYS A 169 -9.87 9.42 -12.92
N VAL A 170 -8.77 8.77 -12.54
CA VAL A 170 -8.32 8.73 -11.14
C VAL A 170 -7.95 10.12 -10.65
N TYR A 171 -7.15 10.87 -11.42
CA TYR A 171 -6.75 12.24 -11.09
C TYR A 171 -7.96 13.18 -10.91
N LYS A 172 -8.88 13.18 -11.87
CA LYS A 172 -10.14 13.95 -11.79
C LYS A 172 -10.97 13.56 -10.56
N TYR A 173 -10.93 12.28 -10.17
CA TYR A 173 -11.58 11.83 -8.94
C TYR A 173 -10.89 12.36 -7.68
N VAL A 174 -9.56 12.39 -7.65
CA VAL A 174 -8.78 12.96 -6.55
C VAL A 174 -9.07 14.45 -6.42
N LEU A 175 -8.99 15.24 -7.49
CA LEU A 175 -9.33 16.67 -7.49
C LEU A 175 -10.75 16.94 -6.97
N LYS A 176 -11.73 16.11 -7.37
CA LYS A 176 -13.10 16.23 -6.86
C LYS A 176 -13.20 16.02 -5.34
N LYS A 177 -12.31 15.22 -4.75
CA LYS A 177 -12.33 14.88 -3.32
C LYS A 177 -11.43 15.78 -2.48
N GLU A 178 -10.34 16.26 -3.06
CA GLU A 178 -9.36 17.17 -2.46
C GLU A 178 -9.09 18.27 -3.51
N PRO A 179 -9.92 19.33 -3.59
CA PRO A 179 -9.77 20.40 -4.58
C PRO A 179 -8.42 21.14 -4.52
N GLN A 180 -7.79 21.13 -3.36
CA GLN A 180 -6.46 21.70 -3.11
C GLN A 180 -5.31 20.76 -3.52
N PHE A 181 -5.60 19.61 -4.13
CA PHE A 181 -4.59 18.67 -4.59
C PHE A 181 -3.79 19.27 -5.77
N ASN A 182 -2.48 19.33 -5.61
CA ASN A 182 -1.57 19.99 -6.54
C ASN A 182 -0.89 18.95 -7.45
N PRO A 183 -1.02 19.05 -8.78
CA PRO A 183 -0.36 18.13 -9.71
C PRO A 183 1.17 18.17 -9.58
N SER A 184 1.80 19.34 -9.40
CA SER A 184 3.25 19.46 -9.27
C SER A 184 3.77 18.67 -8.06
N LYS A 185 3.08 18.75 -6.92
CA LYS A 185 3.40 17.92 -5.74
C LYS A 185 3.25 16.43 -6.01
N LEU A 186 2.19 16.00 -6.70
CA LEU A 186 2.08 14.59 -7.11
C LEU A 186 3.27 14.15 -7.98
N ASN A 187 3.70 15.01 -8.90
CA ASN A 187 4.86 14.73 -9.75
C ASN A 187 6.14 14.58 -8.94
N GLU A 188 6.40 15.48 -7.99
CA GLU A 188 7.54 15.41 -7.07
C GLU A 188 7.55 14.09 -6.30
N TYR A 189 6.45 13.73 -5.64
CA TYR A 189 6.36 12.48 -4.87
C TYR A 189 6.60 11.25 -5.75
N VAL A 190 6.01 11.21 -6.95
CA VAL A 190 6.21 10.10 -7.88
C VAL A 190 7.67 9.98 -8.31
N LEU A 191 8.30 11.10 -8.68
CA LEU A 191 9.70 11.10 -9.11
C LEU A 191 10.62 10.73 -7.94
N ASP A 192 10.35 11.24 -6.74
CA ASP A 192 11.09 10.89 -5.53
C ASP A 192 10.98 9.40 -5.22
N PHE A 193 9.80 8.78 -5.33
CA PHE A 193 9.65 7.33 -5.17
C PHE A 193 10.41 6.53 -6.23
N LEU A 194 10.39 7.00 -7.47
CA LEU A 194 11.10 6.34 -8.57
C LEU A 194 12.62 6.55 -8.50
N ASP A 195 13.09 7.60 -7.82
CA ASP A 195 14.50 7.86 -7.54
C ASP A 195 15.00 7.20 -6.24
N TYR A 196 14.18 7.16 -5.19
CA TYR A 196 14.50 6.62 -3.87
C TYR A 196 14.85 5.13 -3.91
N SER A 197 14.24 4.38 -4.82
CA SER A 197 14.61 3.00 -5.09
C SER A 197 16.04 2.85 -5.60
N LYS A 198 16.52 3.77 -6.45
CA LYS A 198 17.91 3.75 -6.95
C LYS A 198 18.92 3.98 -5.83
N LYS A 199 18.55 4.77 -4.81
CA LYS A 199 19.39 5.05 -3.64
C LYS A 199 19.49 3.85 -2.69
N ASN A 200 18.43 3.05 -2.54
CA ASN A 200 18.39 1.90 -1.61
C ASN A 200 18.65 0.52 -2.24
N LEU A 201 18.72 0.41 -3.56
CA LEU A 201 19.19 -0.81 -4.24
C LEU A 201 20.66 -1.16 -3.90
N LYS A 202 21.40 -0.24 -3.26
CA LYS A 202 22.78 -0.48 -2.80
C LYS A 202 22.87 -1.32 -1.52
N THR A 203 21.78 -1.51 -0.77
CA THR A 203 21.85 -2.05 0.61
C THR A 203 21.10 -3.36 0.85
N ASN A 204 20.50 -4.01 -0.16
CA ASN A 204 19.76 -5.26 0.05
C ASN A 204 20.11 -6.40 -0.92
N ILE A 205 20.22 -7.59 -0.32
CA ILE A 205 20.68 -8.89 -0.85
C ILE A 205 19.61 -9.54 -1.75
N TYR A 206 19.14 -8.84 -2.78
CA TYR A 206 18.26 -9.43 -3.79
C TYR A 206 18.97 -9.49 -5.14
N LYS A 207 19.12 -10.72 -5.65
CA LYS A 207 19.51 -11.04 -7.03
C LYS A 207 18.42 -10.54 -8.00
N SER A 208 18.41 -9.23 -8.29
CA SER A 208 17.90 -8.62 -9.56
C SER A 208 18.03 -7.08 -9.57
N SER A 209 19.14 -6.53 -9.05
CA SER A 209 19.35 -5.07 -9.00
C SER A 209 19.18 -4.36 -10.37
N THR A 210 19.50 -5.05 -11.48
CA THR A 210 19.34 -4.52 -12.84
C THR A 210 17.89 -4.45 -13.31
N GLU A 211 17.06 -5.47 -13.04
CA GLU A 211 15.66 -5.49 -13.49
C GLU A 211 14.81 -4.47 -12.74
N ILE A 212 15.01 -4.37 -11.42
CA ILE A 212 14.34 -3.38 -10.60
C ILE A 212 14.78 -1.97 -11.02
N LYS A 213 16.09 -1.75 -11.22
CA LYS A 213 16.60 -0.46 -11.71
C LYS A 213 16.00 -0.09 -13.06
N LYS A 214 15.96 -1.04 -14.01
CA LYS A 214 15.36 -0.84 -15.33
C LYS A 214 13.87 -0.51 -15.21
N TRP A 215 13.13 -1.23 -14.36
CA TRP A 215 11.73 -0.93 -14.09
C TRP A 215 11.53 0.50 -13.59
N HIS A 216 12.38 0.97 -12.66
CA HIS A 216 12.31 2.35 -12.18
C HIS A 216 12.63 3.36 -13.28
N GLU A 217 13.68 3.14 -14.07
CA GLU A 217 14.05 4.01 -15.20
C GLU A 217 12.94 4.11 -16.26
N ASP A 218 12.34 2.98 -16.61
CA ASP A 218 11.26 2.92 -17.59
C ASP A 218 9.98 3.59 -17.03
N CYS A 219 9.68 3.40 -15.75
CA CYS A 219 8.59 4.10 -15.05
C CYS A 219 8.82 5.61 -15.05
N THR A 220 10.04 6.07 -14.75
CA THR A 220 10.39 7.51 -14.75
C THR A 220 10.20 8.12 -16.13
N LYS A 221 10.75 7.48 -17.18
CA LYS A 221 10.59 7.95 -18.57
C LYS A 221 9.12 8.00 -18.96
N TRP A 222 8.36 6.96 -18.66
CA TRP A 222 6.94 6.89 -18.97
C TRP A 222 6.14 7.98 -18.25
N TRP A 223 6.41 8.19 -16.95
CA TRP A 223 5.74 9.18 -16.14
C TRP A 223 6.00 10.59 -16.66
N ILE A 224 7.26 10.98 -16.86
CA ILE A 224 7.64 12.30 -17.38
C ILE A 224 6.95 12.58 -18.73
N LYS A 225 6.99 11.61 -19.65
CA LYS A 225 6.36 11.72 -20.98
C LYS A 225 4.85 11.98 -20.89
N ASN A 226 4.17 11.33 -19.94
CA ASN A 226 2.71 11.26 -19.92
C ASN A 226 2.03 12.06 -18.82
N PHE A 227 2.79 12.63 -17.88
CA PHE A 227 2.28 13.31 -16.70
C PHE A 227 1.25 14.40 -17.04
N LYS A 228 1.59 15.32 -17.97
CA LYS A 228 0.66 16.37 -18.42
C LYS A 228 -0.67 15.81 -18.96
N LYS A 229 -0.62 14.70 -19.72
CA LYS A 229 -1.82 14.05 -20.26
C LYS A 229 -2.67 13.40 -19.17
N ILE A 230 -2.04 12.95 -18.09
CA ILE A 230 -2.73 12.39 -16.92
C ILE A 230 -3.41 13.51 -16.12
N THR A 231 -2.80 14.69 -16.03
CA THR A 231 -3.29 15.79 -15.18
C THR A 231 -4.13 16.85 -15.89
N THR A 232 -4.55 16.61 -17.15
CA THR A 232 -5.46 17.47 -17.94
C THR A 232 -6.91 16.95 -17.88
#